data_AF-A0A847YAI4-F1
#
_entry.id   AF-A0A847YAI4-F1
#
_cell.length_a   1.000
_cell.length_b   1.000
_cell.length_c   1.000
_cell.angle_alpha   90.00
_cell.angle_beta   90.00
_cell.angle_gamma   90.00
#
_symmetry.space_group_name_H-M   'P 1'
#
loop_
_entity.id
_entity.type
_entity.pdbx_description
1 polymer ?
#
loop_
_entity_poly.entity_id
_entity_poly.type
_entity_poly.pdbx_seq_one_letter_code
_entity_poly.pdbx_strand_id
1 'polypeptide(L)'
;MPEVFLFRHRVRADEIDMLGHANNVVYVQWLQDAAVAHSEAQGWPGRRHLAVGSGWVVRSHYIEYLEPARAGDEIVVQTWVASFKKVTSVRRYRIYRAPDGLLLARAETHWAYVAYATGKPCRIPQEVIDAFVAAGEDVPPYSPPSGRNRPNWAEDAGASATAVASAPDRSP
;
A
#
# COMPACT_ATOMS: atom_id res chain seq x y z
N MET A 1 15.35 7.53 2.55
CA MET A 1 14.17 7.03 1.81
C MET A 1 14.27 5.52 1.81
N PRO A 2 13.44 4.78 2.56
CA PRO A 2 13.51 3.33 2.55
C PRO A 2 13.06 2.80 1.19
N GLU A 3 13.85 1.91 0.60
CA GLU A 3 13.56 1.22 -0.66
C GLU A 3 12.34 0.30 -0.53
N VAL A 4 12.19 -0.32 0.65
CA VAL A 4 11.07 -1.19 1.02
C VAL A 4 10.35 -0.58 2.21
N PHE A 5 9.02 -0.51 2.13
CA PHE A 5 8.16 0.01 3.18
C PHE A 5 7.34 -1.11 3.83
N LEU A 6 7.22 -1.07 5.15
CA LEU A 6 6.42 -2.03 5.92
C LEU A 6 5.20 -1.31 6.49
N PHE A 7 4.03 -1.59 5.91
CA PHE A 7 2.76 -1.13 6.43
C PHE A 7 2.16 -2.19 7.35
N ARG A 8 1.64 -1.78 8.51
CA ARG A 8 1.11 -2.67 9.53
C ARG A 8 -0.40 -2.52 9.59
N HIS A 9 -1.10 -3.64 9.71
CA HIS A 9 -2.55 -3.65 9.83
C HIS A 9 -3.00 -4.78 10.75
N ARG A 10 -4.01 -4.52 11.57
CA ARG A 10 -4.68 -5.54 12.36
C ARG A 10 -5.99 -5.88 11.69
N VAL A 11 -6.14 -7.13 11.29
CA VAL A 11 -7.33 -7.60 10.57
C VAL A 11 -8.56 -7.44 11.46
N ARG A 12 -9.52 -6.65 11.00
CA ARG A 12 -10.73 -6.31 11.75
C ARG A 12 -11.81 -7.37 11.56
N ALA A 13 -12.76 -7.41 12.47
CA ALA A 13 -13.88 -8.37 12.40
C ALA A 13 -14.78 -8.12 11.18
N ASP A 14 -14.92 -6.87 10.74
CA ASP A 14 -15.72 -6.47 9.57
C ASP A 14 -15.05 -6.79 8.23
N GLU A 15 -13.77 -7.20 8.26
CA GLU A 15 -13.03 -7.62 7.08
C GLU A 15 -13.18 -9.13 6.79
N ILE A 16 -13.80 -9.88 7.70
CA ILE A 16 -14.01 -11.33 7.60
C ILE A 16 -15.33 -11.64 6.91
N ASP A 17 -15.31 -12.58 5.96
CA ASP A 17 -16.52 -13.05 5.29
C ASP A 17 -17.13 -14.30 5.96
N MET A 18 -18.21 -14.80 5.37
CA MET A 18 -18.95 -15.96 5.88
C MET A 18 -18.14 -17.26 5.91
N LEU A 19 -16.99 -17.32 5.23
CA LEU A 19 -16.09 -18.47 5.22
C LEU A 19 -15.05 -18.42 6.35
N GLY A 20 -15.10 -17.40 7.21
CA GLY A 20 -14.26 -17.28 8.41
C GLY A 20 -12.84 -16.77 8.15
N HIS A 21 -12.61 -16.17 6.98
CA HIS A 21 -11.33 -15.58 6.60
C HIS A 21 -11.54 -14.18 6.01
N ALA A 22 -10.46 -13.41 5.91
CA ALA A 22 -10.51 -12.08 5.30
C ALA A 22 -11.05 -12.15 3.87
N ASN A 23 -12.03 -11.29 3.57
CA ASN A 23 -12.60 -11.19 2.24
C ASN A 23 -11.52 -10.74 1.24
N ASN A 24 -11.49 -11.35 0.05
CA ASN A 24 -10.47 -11.01 -0.95
C ASN A 24 -10.45 -9.52 -1.35
N VAL A 25 -11.57 -8.80 -1.23
CA VAL A 25 -11.63 -7.35 -1.50
C VAL A 25 -10.79 -6.54 -0.51
N VAL A 26 -10.72 -6.94 0.77
CA VAL A 26 -9.98 -6.17 1.77
C VAL A 26 -8.47 -6.24 1.56
N TYR A 27 -7.96 -7.28 0.90
CA TYR A 27 -6.55 -7.32 0.49
C TYR A 27 -6.23 -6.15 -0.44
N VAL A 28 -7.10 -5.84 -1.40
CA VAL A 28 -6.93 -4.69 -2.30
C VAL A 28 -6.86 -3.38 -1.52
N GLN A 29 -7.69 -3.23 -0.48
CA GLN A 29 -7.64 -2.07 0.41
C GLN A 29 -6.29 -1.96 1.11
N TRP A 30 -5.79 -3.07 1.69
CA TRP A 30 -4.48 -3.09 2.36
C TRP A 30 -3.32 -2.74 1.42
N LEU A 31 -3.38 -3.16 0.14
CA LEU A 31 -2.38 -2.77 -0.87
C LEU A 31 -2.39 -1.27 -1.16
N GLN A 32 -3.58 -0.66 -1.20
CA GLN A 32 -3.74 0.78 -1.44
C GLN A 32 -3.27 1.58 -0.25
N ASP A 33 -3.67 1.20 0.97
CA ASP A 33 -3.26 1.87 2.20
C ASP A 33 -1.74 1.83 2.36
N ALA A 34 -1.11 0.68 2.10
CA ALA A 34 0.35 0.56 2.10
C ALA A 34 1.03 1.43 1.03
N ALA A 35 0.43 1.58 -0.15
CA ALA A 35 0.96 2.44 -1.20
C ALA A 35 0.87 3.93 -0.84
N VAL A 36 -0.26 4.36 -0.27
CA VAL A 36 -0.47 5.73 0.21
C VAL A 36 0.50 6.04 1.35
N ALA A 37 0.56 5.19 2.37
CA ALA A 37 1.46 5.36 3.51
C ALA A 37 2.93 5.43 3.07
N HIS A 38 3.35 4.57 2.13
CA HIS A 38 4.70 4.66 1.56
C HIS A 38 4.90 6.00 0.83
N SER A 39 3.95 6.45 0.01
CA SER A 39 4.06 7.72 -0.71
C SER A 39 4.15 8.93 0.23
N GLU A 40 3.37 8.92 1.32
CA GLU A 40 3.43 9.94 2.36
C GLU A 40 4.79 9.99 3.06
N ALA A 41 5.35 8.82 3.40
CA ALA A 41 6.67 8.70 4.00
C ALA A 41 7.80 9.23 3.09
N GLN A 42 7.59 9.24 1.76
CA GLN A 42 8.52 9.84 0.79
C GLN A 42 8.24 11.32 0.50
N GLY A 43 7.34 11.97 1.25
CA GLY A 43 7.00 13.38 1.06
C GLY A 43 6.06 13.65 -0.12
N TRP A 44 5.38 12.61 -0.62
CA TRP A 44 4.37 12.66 -1.67
C TRP A 44 2.99 12.21 -1.17
N PRO A 45 2.38 12.95 -0.22
CA PRO A 45 1.02 12.68 0.20
C PRO A 45 0.01 13.01 -0.90
N GLY A 46 -1.21 12.46 -0.81
CA GLY A 46 -2.28 12.70 -1.79
C GLY A 46 -2.54 14.19 -2.05
N ARG A 47 -2.51 15.02 -1.00
CA ARG A 47 -2.65 16.49 -1.12
C ARG A 47 -1.59 17.15 -2.01
N ARG A 48 -0.37 16.60 -2.08
CA ARG A 48 0.70 17.12 -2.94
C ARG A 48 0.41 16.79 -4.40
N HIS A 49 -0.04 15.56 -4.69
CA HIS A 49 -0.51 15.20 -6.03
C HIS A 49 -1.67 16.08 -6.49
N LEU A 50 -2.65 16.35 -5.61
CA LEU A 50 -3.74 17.28 -5.88
C LEU A 50 -3.24 18.69 -6.21
N ALA A 51 -2.30 19.23 -5.42
CA ALA A 51 -1.72 20.55 -5.66
C ALA A 51 -0.95 20.64 -6.99
N VAL A 52 -0.27 19.57 -7.40
CA VAL A 52 0.42 19.48 -8.70
C VAL A 52 -0.55 19.21 -9.85
N GLY A 53 -1.81 18.84 -9.58
CA GLY A 53 -2.83 18.57 -10.58
C GLY A 53 -2.64 17.24 -11.33
N SER A 54 -1.83 16.33 -10.78
CA SER A 54 -1.58 15.01 -11.36
C SER A 54 -1.22 13.99 -10.28
N GLY A 55 -1.51 12.72 -10.55
CA GLY A 55 -1.18 11.65 -9.61
C GLY A 55 -1.47 10.27 -10.16
N TRP A 56 -1.42 9.30 -9.26
CA TRP A 56 -1.51 7.88 -9.58
C TRP A 56 -2.95 7.39 -9.66
N VAL A 57 -3.25 6.59 -10.68
CA VAL A 57 -4.47 5.78 -10.76
C VAL A 57 -4.10 4.32 -10.98
N VAL A 58 -4.84 3.43 -10.34
CA VAL A 58 -4.69 1.98 -10.54
C VAL A 58 -5.15 1.62 -11.94
N ARG A 59 -4.33 0.83 -12.66
CA ARG A 59 -4.70 0.21 -13.94
C ARG A 59 -5.10 -1.24 -13.77
N SER A 60 -4.40 -1.97 -12.91
CA SER A 60 -4.72 -3.35 -12.57
C SER A 60 -4.05 -3.76 -11.27
N HIS A 61 -4.64 -4.76 -10.63
CA HIS A 61 -4.01 -5.54 -9.57
C HIS A 61 -3.87 -7.00 -10.04
N TYR A 62 -2.77 -7.63 -9.66
CA TYR A 62 -2.63 -9.08 -9.64
C TYR A 62 -2.38 -9.50 -8.20
N ILE A 63 -3.14 -10.49 -7.71
CA ILE A 63 -3.02 -10.99 -6.33
C ILE A 63 -3.05 -12.51 -6.38
N GLU A 64 -2.04 -13.12 -5.77
CA GLU A 64 -1.97 -14.55 -5.50
C GLU A 64 -2.17 -14.75 -3.99
N TYR A 65 -3.26 -15.42 -3.62
CA TYR A 65 -3.61 -15.75 -2.24
C TYR A 65 -3.03 -17.12 -1.90
N LEU A 66 -2.23 -17.20 -0.83
CA LEU A 66 -1.50 -18.40 -0.44
C LEU A 66 -2.06 -18.97 0.86
N GLU A 67 -2.28 -18.12 1.86
CA GLU A 67 -2.84 -18.48 3.16
C GLU A 67 -3.83 -17.41 3.63
N PRO A 68 -4.95 -17.80 4.28
CA PRO A 68 -5.97 -16.86 4.71
C PRO A 68 -5.52 -16.07 5.94
N ALA A 69 -5.82 -14.76 5.95
CA ALA A 69 -5.79 -13.96 7.16
C ALA A 69 -7.10 -14.14 7.96
N ARG A 70 -7.03 -14.05 9.29
CA ARG A 70 -8.16 -14.19 10.21
C ARG A 70 -8.35 -12.96 11.07
N ALA A 71 -9.55 -12.80 11.65
CA ALA A 71 -9.83 -11.70 12.56
C ALA A 71 -8.81 -11.65 13.70
N GLY A 72 -8.26 -10.47 13.95
CA GLY A 72 -7.26 -10.24 14.98
C GLY A 72 -5.83 -10.59 14.59
N ASP A 73 -5.59 -11.17 13.40
CA ASP A 73 -4.23 -11.35 12.89
C ASP A 73 -3.56 -9.97 12.73
N GLU A 74 -2.32 -9.88 13.21
CA GLU A 74 -1.43 -8.77 12.88
C GLU A 74 -0.73 -9.10 11.56
N ILE A 75 -0.89 -8.25 10.55
CA ILE A 75 -0.26 -8.41 9.24
C ILE A 75 0.72 -7.30 8.94
N VAL A 76 1.73 -7.62 8.13
CA VAL A 76 2.67 -6.68 7.53
C VAL A 76 2.53 -6.75 6.02
N VAL A 77 2.15 -5.63 5.42
CA VAL A 77 2.21 -5.42 3.97
C VAL A 77 3.57 -4.81 3.64
N GLN A 78 4.49 -5.66 3.19
CA GLN A 78 5.77 -5.23 2.63
C GLN A 78 5.54 -4.73 1.21
N THR A 79 5.88 -3.48 0.91
CA THR A 79 5.69 -2.88 -0.43
C THR A 79 6.92 -2.12 -0.91
N TRP A 80 7.17 -2.16 -2.22
CA TRP A 80 8.26 -1.43 -2.87
C TRP A 80 7.87 -1.05 -4.30
N VAL A 81 8.50 0.01 -4.82
CA VAL A 81 8.39 0.35 -6.23
C VAL A 81 9.37 -0.53 -7.00
N ALA A 82 8.86 -1.38 -7.88
CA ALA A 82 9.68 -2.28 -8.68
C ALA A 82 10.28 -1.55 -9.89
N SER A 83 9.49 -0.68 -10.55
CA SER A 83 9.97 0.10 -11.69
C SER A 83 9.18 1.37 -11.94
N PHE A 84 9.83 2.32 -12.60
CA PHE A 84 9.20 3.47 -13.25
C PHE A 84 9.41 3.40 -14.77
N LYS A 85 8.38 3.75 -15.53
CA LYS A 85 8.45 4.10 -16.95
C LYS A 85 8.14 5.59 -17.10
N LYS A 86 7.88 6.06 -18.33
CA LYS A 86 7.55 7.48 -18.56
C LYS A 86 6.25 7.93 -17.89
N VAL A 87 5.23 7.08 -17.89
CA VAL A 87 3.85 7.42 -17.45
C VAL A 87 3.23 6.32 -16.57
N THR A 88 3.97 5.25 -16.28
CA THR A 88 3.48 4.12 -15.48
C THR A 88 4.52 3.68 -14.47
N SER A 89 4.08 2.98 -13.43
CA SER A 89 4.94 2.35 -12.43
C SER A 89 4.38 1.00 -12.04
N VAL A 90 5.26 0.06 -11.73
CA VAL A 90 4.90 -1.23 -11.13
C VAL A 90 5.29 -1.19 -9.66
N ARG A 91 4.33 -1.48 -8.79
CA ARG A 91 4.54 -1.62 -7.34
C ARG A 91 4.23 -3.05 -6.94
N ARG A 92 5.09 -3.64 -6.12
CA ARG A 92 4.94 -5.01 -5.63
C ARG A 92 4.71 -5.06 -4.13
N TYR A 93 4.15 -6.20 -3.72
CA TYR A 93 3.73 -6.42 -2.36
C TYR A 93 3.91 -7.88 -1.95
N ARG A 94 4.22 -8.06 -0.68
CA ARG A 94 4.09 -9.33 0.04
C ARG A 94 3.38 -9.06 1.36
N ILE A 95 2.33 -9.83 1.64
CA ILE A 95 1.57 -9.73 2.87
C ILE A 95 1.97 -10.90 3.75
N TYR A 96 2.39 -10.60 4.97
CA TYR A 96 2.83 -11.59 5.95
C TYR A 96 1.98 -11.51 7.21
N ARG A 97 1.76 -12.64 7.88
CA ARG A 97 1.39 -12.64 9.28
C ARG A 97 2.61 -12.24 10.11
N ALA A 98 2.48 -11.14 10.84
CA ALA A 98 3.62 -10.44 11.44
C ALA A 98 4.37 -11.26 12.51
N PRO A 99 3.68 -12.03 13.39
CA PRO A 99 4.34 -12.81 14.45
C PRO A 99 5.30 -13.90 14.00
N ASP A 100 5.00 -14.59 12.91
CA ASP A 100 5.71 -15.81 12.47
C ASP A 100 6.27 -15.70 11.04
N GLY A 101 5.95 -14.62 10.32
CA GLY A 101 6.46 -14.38 8.98
C GLY A 101 5.82 -15.29 7.93
N LEU A 102 4.67 -15.91 8.23
CA LEU A 102 3.94 -16.71 7.24
C LEU A 102 3.48 -15.80 6.10
N LEU A 103 3.85 -16.15 4.86
CA LEU A 103 3.43 -15.41 3.67
C LEU A 103 1.96 -15.72 3.35
N LEU A 104 1.11 -14.71 3.40
CA LEU A 104 -0.33 -14.81 3.17
C LEU A 104 -0.69 -14.55 1.70
N ALA A 105 -0.08 -13.55 1.09
CA ALA A 105 -0.35 -13.18 -0.31
C ALA A 105 0.84 -12.50 -0.98
N ARG A 106 0.91 -12.63 -2.31
CA ARG A 106 1.77 -11.84 -3.18
C ARG A 106 0.90 -10.97 -4.06
N ALA A 107 1.32 -9.73 -4.30
CA ALA A 107 0.57 -8.87 -5.20
C ALA A 107 1.45 -7.91 -5.99
N GLU A 108 0.88 -7.43 -7.08
CA GLU A 108 1.43 -6.39 -7.93
C GLU A 108 0.33 -5.42 -8.33
N THR A 109 0.65 -4.13 -8.36
CA THR A 109 -0.24 -3.08 -8.87
C THR A 109 0.44 -2.33 -9.99
N HIS A 110 -0.25 -2.22 -11.11
CA HIS A 110 0.17 -1.40 -12.24
C HIS A 110 -0.49 -0.03 -12.10
N TRP A 111 0.33 1.00 -12.01
CA TRP A 111 -0.10 2.37 -11.85
C TRP A 111 0.09 3.15 -13.14
N ALA A 112 -0.85 4.03 -13.46
CA ALA A 112 -0.67 5.08 -14.46
C ALA A 112 -0.65 6.43 -13.76
N TYR A 113 0.25 7.31 -14.20
CA TYR A 113 0.30 8.69 -13.78
C TYR A 113 -0.56 9.52 -14.71
N VAL A 114 -1.52 10.27 -14.18
CA VAL A 114 -2.52 11.00 -14.97
C VAL A 114 -2.60 12.46 -14.55
N ALA A 115 -2.90 13.32 -15.51
CA ALA A 115 -3.28 14.70 -15.24
C ALA A 115 -4.76 14.75 -14.85
N TYR A 116 -5.07 15.24 -13.65
CA TYR A 116 -6.45 15.24 -13.13
C TYR A 116 -7.40 16.08 -13.98
N ALA A 117 -6.92 17.18 -14.55
CA ALA A 117 -7.71 18.04 -15.42
C ALA A 117 -8.25 17.33 -16.68
N THR A 118 -7.56 16.29 -17.17
CA THR A 118 -7.93 15.60 -18.43
C THR A 118 -8.24 14.12 -18.25
N GLY A 119 -7.88 13.53 -17.11
CA GLY A 119 -7.94 12.08 -16.89
C GLY A 119 -6.98 11.27 -17.76
N LYS A 120 -6.08 11.92 -18.52
CA LYS A 120 -5.18 11.25 -19.47
C LYS A 120 -3.82 10.97 -18.84
N PRO A 121 -3.14 9.87 -19.26
CA PRO A 121 -1.77 9.60 -18.86
C PRO A 121 -0.83 10.77 -19.19
N CYS A 122 0.02 11.13 -18.24
CA CYS A 122 1.03 12.17 -18.41
C CYS A 122 2.38 11.70 -17.87
N ARG A 123 3.45 12.44 -18.19
CA ARG A 123 4.79 12.13 -17.71
C ARG A 123 4.85 12.25 -16.19
N ILE A 124 5.47 11.27 -15.53
CA ILE A 124 5.75 11.33 -14.09
C ILE A 124 6.79 12.46 -13.85
N PRO A 125 6.51 13.43 -12.96
CA PRO A 125 7.47 14.47 -12.61
C PRO A 125 8.76 13.88 -12.05
N GLN A 126 9.90 14.49 -12.38
CA GLN A 126 11.21 13.99 -11.92
C GLN A 126 11.30 13.98 -10.40
N GLU A 127 10.74 14.98 -9.72
CA GLU A 127 10.68 15.05 -8.25
C GLU A 127 9.89 13.89 -7.61
N VAL A 128 8.94 13.27 -8.33
CA VAL A 128 8.26 12.06 -7.86
C VAL A 128 9.22 10.89 -7.97
N ILE A 129 9.88 10.71 -9.12
CA ILE A 129 10.83 9.62 -9.34
C ILE A 129 11.96 9.68 -8.32
N ASP A 130 12.54 10.86 -8.11
CA ASP A 130 13.68 11.08 -7.22
C ASP A 130 13.35 10.84 -5.74
N ALA A 131 12.06 10.83 -5.38
CA ALA A 131 11.61 10.53 -4.02
C ALA A 131 11.54 9.03 -3.71
N PHE A 132 11.72 8.16 -4.70
CA PHE A 132 11.67 6.71 -4.51
C PHE A 132 12.94 6.05 -5.02
N VAL A 133 13.41 5.04 -4.28
CA VAL A 133 14.42 4.10 -4.77
C VAL A 133 13.68 2.93 -5.40
N ALA A 134 13.89 2.69 -6.70
CA ALA A 134 13.31 1.53 -7.37
C ALA A 134 14.10 0.27 -6.98
N ALA A 135 13.46 -0.63 -6.24
CA ALA A 135 14.10 -1.83 -5.70
C ALA A 135 14.24 -2.97 -6.70
N GLY A 136 13.72 -2.79 -7.92
CA GLY A 136 13.70 -3.82 -8.94
C GLY A 136 12.74 -4.95 -8.62
N GLU A 137 13.09 -6.15 -9.09
CA GLU A 137 12.17 -7.27 -9.16
C GLU A 137 12.02 -8.03 -7.82
N ASP A 138 13.05 -8.05 -6.99
CA ASP A 138 13.08 -8.84 -5.76
C ASP A 138 13.76 -8.10 -4.60
N VAL A 139 13.17 -8.22 -3.42
CA VAL A 139 13.66 -7.64 -2.17
C VAL A 139 13.68 -8.71 -1.08
N PRO A 140 14.55 -8.61 -0.06
CA PRO A 140 14.55 -9.58 1.03
C PRO A 140 13.17 -9.74 1.67
N PRO A 141 12.74 -10.96 2.00
CA PRO A 141 11.45 -11.20 2.62
C PRO A 141 11.39 -10.57 4.02
N TYR A 142 10.17 -10.24 4.46
CA TYR A 142 9.94 -9.81 5.84
C TYR A 142 10.48 -10.85 6.82
N SER A 143 11.26 -10.38 7.79
CA SER A 143 11.79 -11.17 8.89
C SER A 143 11.15 -10.69 10.19
N PRO A 144 10.40 -11.54 10.92
CA PRO A 144 9.81 -11.16 12.19
C PRO A 144 10.86 -10.68 13.21
N PRO A 145 10.57 -9.63 14.00
CA PRO A 145 11.45 -9.23 15.10
C PRO A 145 11.55 -10.36 16.14
N SER A 146 12.79 -10.69 16.55
CA SER A 146 13.07 -11.71 17.56
C SER A 146 13.17 -11.12 18.98
N GLY A 147 12.76 -11.89 19.98
CA GLY A 147 12.97 -11.57 21.41
C GLY A 147 12.15 -10.39 21.97
N ARG A 148 12.76 -9.62 22.88
CA ARG A 148 12.14 -8.50 23.64
C ARG A 148 11.74 -7.29 22.80
N ASN A 149 12.03 -7.28 21.50
CA ASN A 149 11.81 -6.15 20.60
C ASN A 149 10.55 -6.31 19.72
N ARG A 150 9.57 -7.10 20.18
CA ARG A 150 8.28 -7.22 19.49
C ARG A 150 7.55 -5.88 19.54
N PRO A 151 7.13 -5.34 18.39
CA PRO A 151 6.36 -4.10 18.35
C PRO A 151 5.07 -4.23 19.15
N ASN A 152 4.65 -3.13 19.79
CA ASN A 152 3.29 -3.05 20.33
C ASN A 152 2.32 -2.73 19.19
N TRP A 153 1.86 -3.77 18.49
CA TRP A 153 1.02 -3.64 17.30
C TRP A 153 -0.31 -2.90 17.54
N ALA A 154 -0.76 -2.84 18.81
CA ALA A 154 -2.00 -2.15 19.20
C ALA A 154 -1.91 -0.61 19.18
N GLU A 155 -0.71 -0.02 19.35
CA GLU A 155 -0.54 1.44 19.42
C GLU A 155 -0.26 2.08 18.05
N ASP A 156 0.37 1.34 17.12
CA ASP A 156 0.76 1.85 15.79
C ASP A 156 -0.41 1.94 14.79
N ALA A 157 -1.46 1.13 14.97
CA ALA A 157 -2.60 1.05 14.04
C ALA A 157 -3.50 2.31 14.04
N GLY A 158 -3.41 3.16 15.07
CA GLY A 158 -4.28 4.33 15.27
C GLY A 158 -3.93 5.57 14.44
N ALA A 159 -2.78 5.62 13.77
CA ALA A 159 -2.29 6.84 13.13
C ALA A 159 -2.74 7.05 11.67
N SER A 160 -3.32 6.04 11.01
CA SER A 160 -3.60 6.09 9.56
C SER A 160 -5.10 6.25 9.21
N ALA A 161 -6.01 6.12 10.16
CA ALA A 161 -7.46 6.07 9.88
C ALA A 161 -8.16 7.44 9.76
N THR A 162 -7.51 8.57 10.08
CA THR A 162 -8.21 9.87 10.22
C THR A 162 -8.14 10.79 9.00
N ALA A 163 -7.57 10.35 7.87
CA ALA A 163 -7.33 11.21 6.71
C ALA A 163 -8.15 10.87 5.45
N VAL A 164 -9.38 10.36 5.59
CA VAL A 164 -10.35 10.31 4.50
C VAL A 164 -11.73 10.75 5.02
N ALA A 165 -11.87 12.03 5.34
CA ALA A 165 -13.17 12.66 5.44
C ALA A 165 -13.03 14.14 5.10
N SER A 166 -13.54 14.53 3.93
CA SER A 166 -14.12 15.85 3.57
C SER A 166 -13.86 16.15 2.09
N ALA A 167 -14.60 15.50 1.19
CA ALA A 167 -14.90 16.12 -0.09
C ALA A 167 -16.11 17.05 0.15
N PRO A 168 -16.07 18.34 -0.23
CA PRO A 168 -17.24 19.19 -0.10
C PRO A 168 -18.30 18.75 -1.12
N ASP A 169 -19.50 18.49 -0.61
CA ASP A 169 -20.72 18.30 -1.38
C ASP A 169 -20.86 19.47 -2.38
N ARG A 170 -20.89 19.12 -3.66
CA ARG A 170 -21.30 20.05 -4.72
C ARG A 170 -22.58 19.48 -5.31
N SER A 171 -23.70 19.97 -4.79
CA SER A 171 -24.96 20.01 -5.52
C SER A 171 -25.24 21.46 -5.95
N PRO A 172 -25.83 21.66 -7.14
CA PRO A 172 -25.97 22.98 -7.78
C PRO A 172 -26.98 23.91 -7.10
#